data_AF-A0A5K1DKP1-F1
#
_entry.id   AF-A0A5K1DKP1-F1
#
_cell.length_a   1.000
_cell.length_b   1.000
_cell.length_c   1.000
_cell.angle_alpha   90.00
_cell.angle_beta   90.00
_cell.angle_gamma   90.00
#
_symmetry.space_group_name_H-M   'P 1'
#
loop_
_entity.id
_entity.type
_entity.pdbx_description
1 polymer ?
#
loop_
_entity_poly.entity_id
_entity_poly.type
_entity_poly.pdbx_seq_one_letter_code
_entity_poly.pdbx_strand_id
1 'polypeptide(L)'
;SSVLNVVLPPHHFLVCQYYQHDLQPRDAWLRRVSLLYWATLGTGSDLIWTTCCPCDSCSSQTSMFDPLQSCTYKSQSCSTSSCMELDDHVCTINQLCEFIYSYGDKSFIKGTLATNTLLFDDDASTIELQGIVFGFVHNEGTLNPNLLEVPGLVGLGGGPLSL
;
A
#
# COMPACT_ATOMS: atom_id res chain seq x y z
N SER A 1 6.99 13.81 -17.84
CA SER A 1 6.33 13.11 -16.71
C SER A 1 6.76 13.83 -15.44
N SER A 2 5.91 14.72 -14.95
CA SER A 2 6.23 15.57 -13.80
C SER A 2 5.87 14.80 -12.54
N VAL A 3 6.86 14.30 -11.81
CA VAL A 3 6.66 13.87 -10.42
C VAL A 3 6.41 15.16 -9.65
N LEU A 4 5.15 15.45 -9.35
CA LEU A 4 4.82 16.52 -8.44
C LEU A 4 5.22 16.01 -7.05
N ASN A 5 6.38 16.43 -6.55
CA ASN A 5 6.75 16.24 -5.15
C ASN A 5 5.83 17.12 -4.31
N VAL A 6 4.58 16.68 -4.14
CA VAL A 6 3.67 17.29 -3.19
C VAL A 6 4.09 16.78 -1.82
N VAL A 7 5.05 17.47 -1.22
CA VAL A 7 5.18 17.46 0.24
C VAL A 7 3.98 18.26 0.74
N LEU A 8 2.83 17.60 0.82
CA LEU A 8 1.75 18.14 1.62
C LEU A 8 2.27 18.25 3.06
N PRO A 9 1.86 19.28 3.82
CA PRO A 9 2.04 19.26 5.29
C PRO A 9 1.47 17.94 5.82
N PRO A 10 1.92 17.42 6.97
CA PRO A 10 1.85 16.00 7.32
C PRO A 10 0.41 15.49 7.37
N HIS A 11 -0.15 15.15 6.22
CA HIS A 11 -1.46 14.57 6.08
C HIS A 11 -1.21 13.07 6.10
N HIS A 12 -1.35 12.60 7.32
CA HIS A 12 -1.17 11.25 7.80
C HIS A 12 -2.19 10.32 7.14
N PHE A 13 -1.73 9.28 6.43
CA PHE A 13 -2.60 8.19 5.98
C PHE A 13 -2.43 7.02 6.95
N LEU A 14 -3.51 6.66 7.63
CA LEU A 14 -3.55 5.52 8.53
C LEU A 14 -3.92 4.29 7.71
N VAL A 15 -3.06 3.27 7.74
CA VAL A 15 -3.43 1.95 7.24
C VAL A 15 -3.81 1.10 8.45
N CYS A 16 -5.01 0.53 8.45
CA CYS A 16 -5.46 -0.32 9.55
C CYS A 16 -4.51 -1.52 9.74
N GLN A 17 -3.77 -1.49 10.85
CA GLN A 17 -3.12 -2.64 11.45
C GLN A 17 -3.80 -2.97 12.78
N TYR A 18 -3.77 -4.23 13.16
CA TYR A 18 -4.27 -4.78 14.40
C TYR A 18 -3.16 -5.61 15.03
N TYR A 19 -2.77 -5.23 16.24
CA TYR A 19 -1.84 -6.00 17.06
C TYR A 19 -2.63 -7.04 17.86
N GLN A 20 -2.51 -8.34 17.51
CA GLN A 20 -3.12 -9.43 18.28
C GLN A 20 -2.11 -10.15 19.20
N HIS A 21 -1.29 -9.39 19.93
CA HIS A 21 -0.50 -9.96 21.03
C HIS A 21 -0.75 -9.14 22.30
N ASP A 22 -1.37 -9.78 23.30
CA ASP A 22 -1.53 -9.36 24.71
C ASP A 22 -2.57 -8.29 25.10
N LEU A 23 -3.82 -8.40 24.61
CA LEU A 23 -4.94 -7.77 25.34
C LEU A 23 -5.54 -8.77 26.34
N GLN A 24 -5.29 -8.55 27.62
CA GLN A 24 -5.99 -9.21 28.71
C GLN A 24 -7.52 -9.03 28.54
N PRO A 25 -8.36 -9.98 28.98
CA PRO A 25 -9.81 -9.98 28.71
C PRO A 25 -10.59 -8.77 29.28
N ARG A 26 -9.96 -7.86 30.00
CA ARG A 26 -10.59 -6.69 30.63
C ARG A 26 -10.49 -5.39 29.84
N ASP A 27 -9.73 -5.38 28.74
CA ASP A 27 -9.39 -4.15 28.01
C ASP A 27 -10.04 -4.05 26.62
N ALA A 28 -11.21 -4.66 26.42
CA ALA A 28 -11.98 -4.63 25.17
C ALA A 28 -12.40 -3.21 24.68
N TRP A 29 -12.03 -2.15 25.41
CA TRP A 29 -12.25 -0.74 25.08
C TRP A 29 -10.95 0.04 24.80
N LEU A 30 -9.78 -0.58 24.89
CA LEU A 30 -8.51 0.08 24.54
C LEU A 30 -8.37 0.12 23.02
N ARG A 31 -8.74 1.29 22.46
CA ARG A 31 -8.34 1.91 21.19
C ARG A 31 -7.71 0.99 20.14
N ARG A 32 -8.37 0.88 18.98
CA ARG A 32 -7.80 0.35 17.73
C ARG A 32 -6.42 0.99 17.48
N VAL A 33 -5.34 0.22 17.55
CA VAL A 33 -3.99 0.71 17.28
C VAL A 33 -3.77 0.70 15.77
N SER A 34 -4.20 1.76 15.08
CA SER A 34 -3.86 1.97 13.67
C SER A 34 -2.41 2.45 13.58
N LEU A 35 -1.56 1.76 12.80
CA LEU A 35 -0.23 2.27 12.48
C LEU A 35 -0.31 3.30 11.36
N LEU A 36 0.48 4.35 11.54
CA LEU A 36 0.59 5.45 10.59
C LEU A 36 1.70 5.16 9.58
N TYR A 37 1.39 5.37 8.30
CA TYR A 37 2.35 5.21 7.22
C TYR A 37 2.48 6.50 6.43
N TRP A 38 3.72 6.83 6.07
CA TRP A 38 3.99 7.90 5.11
C TRP A 38 3.96 7.33 3.70
N ALA A 39 3.37 8.08 2.77
CA ALA A 39 3.33 7.74 1.36
C ALA A 39 3.51 8.99 0.50
N THR A 40 4.13 8.82 -0.67
CA THR A 40 4.25 9.89 -1.67
C THR A 40 2.97 9.94 -2.51
N LEU A 41 2.46 11.13 -2.80
CA LEU A 41 1.35 11.28 -3.76
C LEU A 41 1.90 11.35 -5.18
N GLY A 42 1.45 10.46 -6.06
CA GLY A 42 1.91 10.36 -7.45
C GLY A 42 0.78 10.54 -8.45
N THR A 43 0.76 11.67 -9.18
CA THR A 43 -0.19 11.89 -10.30
C THR A 43 0.21 11.19 -11.59
N GLY A 44 1.39 10.56 -11.62
CA GLY A 44 1.94 9.88 -12.80
C GLY A 44 1.76 8.36 -12.78
N SER A 45 1.04 7.83 -11.80
CA SER A 45 0.80 6.41 -11.59
C SER A 45 -0.60 6.21 -11.03
N ASP A 46 -1.24 5.10 -11.40
CA ASP A 46 -2.55 4.75 -10.89
C ASP A 46 -2.47 3.90 -9.63
N LEU A 47 -1.49 3.00 -9.53
CA LEU A 47 -1.43 2.03 -8.45
C LEU A 47 -1.09 2.68 -7.10
N ILE A 48 -1.93 2.44 -6.09
CA ILE A 48 -1.59 2.66 -4.68
C ILE A 48 -0.79 1.45 -4.18
N TRP A 49 0.37 1.66 -3.57
CA TRP A 49 1.19 0.57 -3.06
C TRP A 49 1.98 0.95 -1.81
N THR A 50 2.35 -0.07 -1.04
CA THR A 50 3.21 0.06 0.12
C THR A 50 4.18 -1.11 0.21
N THR A 51 5.38 -0.83 0.70
CA THR A 51 6.40 -1.82 0.98
C THR A 51 6.02 -2.67 2.18
N CYS A 52 6.01 -3.99 2.01
CA CYS A 52 5.51 -4.92 3.02
C CYS A 52 6.49 -6.03 3.38
N CYS A 53 6.29 -6.63 4.55
CA CYS A 53 7.03 -7.81 5.00
C CYS A 53 6.32 -9.12 4.58
N PRO A 54 7.07 -10.16 4.19
CA PRO A 54 8.52 -10.18 3.96
C PRO A 54 8.88 -9.43 2.67
N CYS A 55 9.98 -8.67 2.71
CA CYS A 55 10.58 -8.11 1.50
C CYS A 55 11.94 -8.73 1.21
N ASP A 56 12.10 -9.24 -0.02
CA ASP A 56 13.33 -9.90 -0.48
C ASP A 56 14.41 -8.90 -0.88
N SER A 57 14.01 -7.77 -1.47
CA SER A 57 14.92 -6.73 -1.94
C SER A 57 14.21 -5.38 -1.94
N CYS A 58 14.17 -4.70 -0.79
CA CYS A 58 13.60 -3.37 -0.65
C CYS A 58 14.68 -2.39 -0.20
N SER A 59 14.56 -1.17 -0.70
CA SER A 59 15.51 -0.10 -0.44
C SER A 59 15.06 0.79 0.74
N SER A 60 13.81 0.67 1.18
CA SER A 60 13.25 1.40 2.34
C SER A 60 13.96 1.09 3.66
N GLN A 61 14.40 2.13 4.37
CA GLN A 61 14.92 2.06 5.76
C GLN A 61 13.83 2.30 6.82
N THR A 62 12.60 2.55 6.40
CA THR A 62 11.44 2.89 7.25
C THR A 62 10.52 1.71 7.54
N SER A 63 9.62 1.86 8.51
CA SER A 63 8.64 0.86 8.95
C SER A 63 7.85 0.27 7.79
N MET A 64 8.06 -1.02 7.51
CA MET A 64 7.34 -1.79 6.50
C MET A 64 5.95 -2.17 7.00
N PHE A 65 5.00 -2.33 6.08
CA PHE A 65 3.67 -2.83 6.40
C PHE A 65 3.70 -4.36 6.60
N ASP A 66 3.11 -4.88 7.67
CA ASP A 66 2.90 -6.32 7.82
C ASP A 66 1.45 -6.69 7.42
N PRO A 67 1.24 -7.37 6.28
CA PRO A 67 -0.09 -7.79 5.84
C PRO A 67 -0.79 -8.69 6.85
N LEU A 68 -0.04 -9.49 7.61
CA LEU A 68 -0.60 -10.41 8.61
C LEU A 68 -1.19 -9.67 9.81
N GLN A 69 -0.81 -8.41 10.01
CA GLN A 69 -1.35 -7.58 11.08
C GLN A 69 -2.62 -6.86 10.66
N SER A 70 -3.09 -6.94 9.41
CA SER A 70 -4.30 -6.24 9.00
C SER A 70 -5.51 -7.17 8.92
N CYS A 71 -6.54 -6.92 9.73
CA CYS A 71 -7.79 -7.70 9.70
C CYS A 71 -8.64 -7.46 8.43
N THR A 72 -8.34 -6.39 7.68
CA THR A 72 -9.07 -5.99 6.46
C THR A 72 -8.32 -6.32 5.19
N TYR A 73 -7.08 -6.81 5.30
CA TYR A 73 -6.30 -7.30 4.18
C TYR A 73 -6.99 -8.51 3.53
N LYS A 74 -7.17 -8.43 2.21
CA LYS A 74 -7.68 -9.53 1.40
C LYS A 74 -6.95 -9.60 0.07
N SER A 75 -6.13 -10.64 -0.11
CA SER A 75 -5.46 -10.90 -1.38
C SER A 75 -6.46 -10.95 -2.54
N GLN A 76 -6.12 -10.34 -3.67
CA GLN A 76 -6.94 -10.39 -4.87
C GLN A 76 -6.64 -11.64 -5.67
N SER A 77 -7.71 -12.25 -6.20
CA SER A 77 -7.57 -13.34 -7.16
C SER A 77 -7.22 -12.78 -8.55
N CYS A 78 -6.52 -13.57 -9.34
CA CYS A 78 -6.22 -13.23 -10.73
C CYS A 78 -7.45 -12.97 -11.62
N SER A 79 -8.61 -13.53 -11.28
CA SER A 79 -9.85 -13.32 -12.04
C SER A 79 -10.54 -11.99 -11.74
N THR A 80 -10.02 -11.20 -10.78
CA THR A 80 -10.58 -9.90 -10.43
C THR A 80 -10.28 -8.88 -11.52
N SER A 81 -11.22 -7.96 -11.77
CA SER A 81 -11.02 -6.87 -12.72
C SER A 81 -9.79 -6.04 -12.35
N SER A 82 -9.58 -5.76 -11.06
CA SER A 82 -8.42 -5.00 -10.57
C SER A 82 -7.07 -5.64 -10.93
N CYS A 83 -6.99 -6.97 -11.01
CA CYS A 83 -5.78 -7.65 -11.49
C CYS A 83 -5.58 -7.46 -13.00
N MET A 84 -6.67 -7.49 -13.77
CA MET A 84 -6.64 -7.32 -15.23
C MET A 84 -6.29 -5.89 -15.67
N GLU A 85 -6.44 -4.90 -14.80
CA GLU A 85 -6.01 -3.51 -15.03
C GLU A 85 -4.48 -3.34 -14.96
N LEU A 86 -3.75 -4.34 -14.47
CA LEU A 86 -2.29 -4.32 -14.42
C LEU A 86 -1.71 -4.87 -15.71
N ASP A 87 -0.87 -4.06 -16.38
CA ASP A 87 -0.22 -4.43 -17.64
C ASP A 87 0.63 -5.70 -17.52
N ASP A 88 1.37 -5.86 -16.41
CA ASP A 88 2.22 -7.01 -16.13
C ASP A 88 1.79 -7.67 -14.81
N HIS A 89 0.97 -8.71 -14.94
CA HIS A 89 0.51 -9.52 -13.82
C HIS A 89 0.73 -11.02 -14.10
N VAL A 90 0.98 -11.76 -13.02
CA VAL A 90 1.20 -13.21 -13.03
C VAL A 90 0.33 -13.85 -11.97
N CYS A 91 -0.25 -14.99 -12.32
CA CYS A 91 -1.04 -15.79 -11.40
C CYS A 91 -0.17 -16.82 -10.70
N THR A 92 -0.15 -16.74 -9.37
CA THR A 92 0.46 -17.79 -8.55
C THR A 92 -0.33 -19.10 -8.67
N ILE A 93 0.24 -20.21 -8.20
CA ILE A 93 -0.45 -21.50 -8.15
C ILE A 93 -1.77 -21.44 -7.34
N ASN A 94 -1.83 -20.53 -6.37
CA ASN A 94 -3.00 -20.27 -5.53
C ASN A 94 -3.98 -19.25 -6.14
N GLN A 95 -3.82 -18.92 -7.43
CA GLN A 95 -4.66 -17.94 -8.15
C GLN A 95 -4.63 -16.53 -7.57
N LEU A 96 -3.56 -16.17 -6.84
CA LEU A 96 -3.33 -14.80 -6.37
C LEU A 96 -2.67 -13.98 -7.48
N CYS A 97 -3.04 -12.70 -7.54
CA CYS A 97 -2.50 -11.74 -8.48
C CYS A 97 -1.16 -11.19 -7.98
N GLU A 98 -0.05 -11.63 -8.57
CA GLU A 98 1.25 -10.95 -8.48
C GLU A 98 1.39 -9.96 -9.63
N PHE A 99 2.12 -8.87 -9.43
CA PHE A 99 2.31 -7.85 -10.46
C PHE A 99 3.74 -7.32 -10.49
N ILE A 100 4.15 -6.82 -11.64
CA ILE A 100 5.33 -5.97 -11.81
C ILE A 100 4.84 -4.62 -12.33
N TYR A 101 5.09 -3.55 -11.59
CA TYR A 101 4.73 -2.19 -12.01
C TYR A 101 5.99 -1.42 -12.34
N SER A 102 6.15 -1.05 -13.61
CA SER A 102 7.35 -0.36 -14.12
C SER A 102 7.08 1.13 -14.34
N TYR A 103 8.00 1.97 -13.89
CA TYR A 103 7.95 3.41 -14.08
C TYR A 103 8.79 3.86 -15.28
N GLY A 104 8.52 5.07 -15.77
CA GLY A 104 9.22 5.65 -16.93
C GLY A 104 10.72 5.89 -16.71
N ASP A 105 11.20 5.91 -15.46
CA ASP A 105 12.62 6.01 -15.11
C ASP A 105 13.34 4.65 -15.06
N LYS A 106 12.67 3.57 -15.49
CA LYS A 106 13.12 2.17 -15.47
C LYS A 106 13.17 1.55 -14.08
N SER A 107 12.72 2.27 -13.04
CA SER A 107 12.45 1.64 -11.76
C SER A 107 11.21 0.74 -11.87
N PHE A 108 11.12 -0.28 -10.99
CA PHE A 108 9.96 -1.14 -10.91
C PHE A 108 9.72 -1.58 -9.47
N ILE A 109 8.49 -1.99 -9.21
CA ILE A 109 8.10 -2.67 -7.98
C ILE A 109 7.45 -4.00 -8.36
N LYS A 110 7.64 -5.03 -7.54
CA LYS A 110 6.96 -6.31 -7.65
C LYS A 110 6.23 -6.60 -6.35
N GLY A 111 4.97 -6.99 -6.48
CA GLY A 111 4.08 -7.15 -5.34
C GLY A 111 2.96 -8.16 -5.55
N THR A 112 2.18 -8.35 -4.49
CA THR A 112 0.87 -9.02 -4.54
C THR A 112 -0.22 -7.97 -4.48
N LEU A 113 -1.23 -8.09 -5.35
CA LEU A 113 -2.41 -7.24 -5.31
C LEU A 113 -3.37 -7.72 -4.21
N ALA A 114 -3.85 -6.81 -3.38
CA ALA A 114 -4.84 -7.08 -2.35
C ALA A 114 -5.76 -5.87 -2.17
N THR A 115 -6.81 -6.02 -1.38
CA THR A 115 -7.61 -4.89 -0.91
C THR A 115 -7.35 -4.65 0.57
N ASN A 116 -7.41 -3.39 0.99
CA ASN A 116 -7.36 -3.03 2.39
C ASN A 116 -8.23 -1.81 2.70
N THR A 117 -8.38 -1.50 3.98
CA THR A 117 -9.07 -0.31 4.47
C THR A 117 -8.07 0.80 4.73
N LEU A 118 -8.32 1.97 4.15
CA LEU A 118 -7.63 3.22 4.45
C LEU A 118 -8.42 4.05 5.43
N LEU A 119 -7.70 4.68 6.35
CA LEU A 119 -8.22 5.69 7.25
C LEU A 119 -7.49 7.00 6.97
N PHE A 120 -8.25 8.06 6.70
CA PHE A 120 -7.74 9.42 6.56
C PHE A 120 -8.14 10.17 7.82
N ASP A 121 -7.17 10.66 8.58
CA ASP A 121 -7.42 11.38 9.83
C ASP A 121 -6.90 12.81 9.69
N ASP A 122 -7.78 13.80 9.88
CA ASP A 122 -7.48 15.23 9.72
C ASP A 122 -7.57 16.02 11.04
N ASP A 123 -7.32 15.35 12.17
CA ASP A 123 -7.46 15.80 13.56
C ASP A 123 -8.91 16.17 13.97
N ALA A 124 -9.77 16.53 13.02
CA ALA A 124 -11.18 16.86 13.21
C ALA A 124 -12.11 15.67 12.95
N SER A 125 -11.74 14.81 12.00
CA SER A 125 -12.54 13.68 11.55
C SER A 125 -11.68 12.56 10.97
N THR A 126 -12.16 11.33 11.12
CA THR A 126 -11.57 10.15 10.47
C THR A 126 -12.50 9.63 9.40
N ILE A 127 -12.02 9.56 8.16
CA ILE A 127 -12.74 8.99 7.01
C ILE A 127 -12.21 7.58 6.76
N GLU A 128 -13.11 6.60 6.72
CA GLU A 128 -12.78 5.21 6.42
C GLU A 128 -13.17 4.84 4.98
N LEU A 129 -12.18 4.42 4.19
CA LEU A 129 -12.37 3.90 2.84
C LEU A 129 -12.04 2.40 2.83
N GLN A 130 -13.06 1.56 2.69
CA GLN A 130 -12.91 0.11 2.67
C GLN A 130 -12.75 -0.43 1.24
N GLY A 131 -12.07 -1.56 1.10
CA GLY A 131 -11.98 -2.27 -0.18
C GLY A 131 -11.12 -1.57 -1.22
N ILE A 132 -10.26 -0.64 -0.79
CA ILE A 132 -9.30 0.04 -1.66
C ILE A 132 -8.27 -0.98 -2.13
N VAL A 133 -7.94 -0.97 -3.42
CA VAL A 133 -6.96 -1.87 -4.02
C VAL A 133 -5.55 -1.35 -3.74
N PHE A 134 -4.68 -2.26 -3.31
CA PHE A 134 -3.30 -2.00 -2.91
C PHE A 134 -2.33 -3.00 -3.54
N GLY A 135 -1.19 -2.49 -3.98
CA GLY A 135 0.00 -3.28 -4.22
C GLY A 135 0.81 -3.47 -2.93
N PHE A 136 0.94 -4.71 -2.48
CA PHE A 136 1.83 -5.08 -1.38
C PHE A 136 3.18 -5.49 -1.94
N VAL A 137 4.14 -4.58 -1.87
CA VAL A 137 5.44 -4.70 -2.54
C VAL A 137 6.39 -5.52 -1.69
N HIS A 138 6.95 -6.57 -2.29
CA HIS A 138 7.92 -7.47 -1.66
C HIS A 138 9.29 -7.44 -2.37
N ASN A 139 9.41 -6.68 -3.46
CA ASN A 139 10.66 -6.47 -4.17
C ASN A 139 10.62 -5.13 -4.93
N GLU A 140 11.67 -4.35 -4.77
CA GLU A 140 11.86 -3.04 -5.39
C GLU A 140 13.12 -3.12 -6.26
N GLY A 141 13.00 -2.71 -7.53
CA GLY A 141 14.14 -2.49 -8.40
C GLY A 141 14.90 -1.21 -8.02
N THR A 142 15.64 -0.64 -8.96
CA THR A 142 16.36 0.64 -8.76
C THR A 142 15.38 1.79 -8.60
N LEU A 143 14.77 1.92 -7.43
CA LEU A 143 13.73 2.89 -7.12
C LEU A 143 14.31 4.31 -7.12
N ASN A 144 13.48 5.27 -7.52
CA ASN A 144 13.83 6.68 -7.45
C ASN A 144 14.22 7.07 -6.00
N PRO A 145 15.34 7.79 -5.78
CA PRO A 145 15.76 8.21 -4.44
C PRO A 145 14.66 8.91 -3.62
N ASN A 146 13.77 9.66 -4.26
CA ASN A 146 12.68 10.35 -3.57
C ASN A 146 11.62 9.38 -3.02
N LEU A 147 11.46 8.21 -3.62
CA LEU A 147 10.57 7.14 -3.14
C LEU A 147 11.25 6.26 -2.08
N LEU A 148 12.55 6.46 -1.80
CA LEU A 148 13.26 5.75 -0.75
C LEU A 148 13.00 6.33 0.65
N GLU A 149 12.49 7.56 0.72
CA GLU A 149 12.24 8.25 2.00
C GLU A 149 10.93 7.79 2.67
N VAL A 150 9.98 7.24 1.90
CA VAL A 150 8.69 6.77 2.41
C VAL A 150 8.32 5.40 1.82
N PRO A 151 7.77 4.47 2.61
CA PRO A 151 7.55 3.08 2.20
C PRO A 151 6.26 2.89 1.36
N GLY A 152 5.91 3.86 0.51
CA GLY A 152 4.68 3.77 -0.28
C GLY A 152 4.37 4.97 -1.15
N LEU A 153 3.41 4.76 -2.05
CA LEU A 153 2.90 5.76 -2.97
C LEU A 153 1.38 5.62 -3.12
N VAL A 154 0.69 6.74 -3.23
CA VAL A 154 -0.73 6.83 -3.56
C VAL A 154 -0.86 7.33 -4.99
N GLY A 155 -1.39 6.48 -5.87
CA GLY A 155 -1.65 6.81 -7.26
C GLY A 155 -2.87 7.70 -7.43
N LEU A 156 -2.69 8.79 -8.17
CA LEU A 156 -3.70 9.82 -8.49
C LEU A 156 -3.73 10.10 -10.01
N GLY A 157 -3.40 9.10 -10.82
CA GLY A 157 -3.32 9.19 -12.28
C GLY A 157 -4.69 9.24 -12.98
N GLY A 158 -5.77 8.94 -12.27
CA GLY A 158 -7.14 8.96 -12.78
C GLY A 158 -7.57 7.68 -13.51
N GLY A 159 -6.72 6.65 -13.54
CA GLY A 159 -7.04 5.31 -14.02
C GLY A 159 -7.75 4.44 -12.98
N PRO A 160 -8.14 3.21 -13.36
CA PRO A 160 -9.02 2.35 -12.54
C PRO A 160 -8.47 1.91 -11.18
N LEU A 161 -7.15 2.02 -10.97
CA LEU A 161 -6.48 1.68 -9.71
C LEU A 161 -6.12 2.91 -8.86
N SER A 162 -6.39 4.12 -9.37
CA SER A 162 -6.18 5.38 -8.64
C SER A 162 -7.19 5.56 -7.51
N LEU A 163 -6.81 6.38 -6.52
CA LEU A 163 -7.72 6.95 -5.54
C LEU A 163 -8.52 8.12 -6.12
#